data_AF-A0A2V7E091-F1
#
_entry.id   AF-A0A2V7E091-F1
#
_cell.length_a   1.000
_cell.length_b   1.000
_cell.length_c   1.000
_cell.angle_alpha   90.00
_cell.angle_beta   90.00
_cell.angle_gamma   90.00
#
_symmetry.space_group_name_H-M   'P 1'
#
loop_
_entity.id
_entity.type
_entity.pdbx_description
1 polymer ?
#
loop_
_entity_poly.entity_id
_entity_poly.type
_entity_poly.pdbx_seq_one_letter_code
_entity_poly.pdbx_strand_id
1 'polypeptide(L)' 'MPIAVNKAIVGKEYPPFPVTVERGRIKDFARALGDLNPFYIDDA' A
#
# COMPACT_ATOMS: atom_id res chain seq x y z
N MET A 1 5.72 29.74 9.38
CA MET A 1 4.31 29.83 8.94
C MET A 1 3.72 28.44 8.97
N PRO A 2 2.63 28.17 9.72
CA PRO A 2 1.97 26.86 9.67
C PRO A 2 1.32 26.65 8.30
N ILE A 3 1.40 25.43 7.78
CA ILE A 3 0.71 25.04 6.54
C ILE A 3 -0.79 24.96 6.85
N ALA A 4 -1.61 25.75 6.14
CA ALA A 4 -3.06 25.70 6.29
C ALA A 4 -3.67 24.56 5.46
N VAL A 5 -4.57 23.79 6.06
CA VAL A 5 -5.30 22.71 5.35
C VAL A 5 -6.34 23.33 4.41
N ASN A 6 -6.32 22.93 3.13
CA ASN A 6 -7.30 23.35 2.15
C ASN A 6 -8.62 22.57 2.33
N LYS A 7 -9.69 23.24 2.79
CA LYS A 7 -11.01 22.62 2.97
C LYS A 7 -11.84 22.53 1.68
N ALA A 8 -11.43 23.18 0.60
CA ALA A 8 -12.18 23.19 -0.67
C ALA A 8 -12.15 21.84 -1.41
N ILE A 9 -11.32 20.89 -0.96
CA ILE A 9 -11.16 19.56 -1.60
C ILE A 9 -11.94 18.44 -0.89
N VAL A 10 -12.74 18.77 0.13
CA VAL A 10 -13.59 17.77 0.80
C VAL A 10 -14.58 17.18 -0.22
N GLY A 11 -14.64 15.85 -0.29
CA GLY A 11 -15.49 15.13 -1.25
C GLY A 11 -14.87 14.94 -2.64
N LYS A 12 -13.62 15.38 -2.87
CA LYS A 12 -12.92 15.10 -4.11
C LYS A 12 -12.59 13.60 -4.21
N GLU A 13 -13.04 12.97 -5.28
CA GLU A 13 -12.65 11.62 -5.67
C GLU A 13 -11.53 11.66 -6.72
N TYR A 14 -10.67 10.64 -6.71
CA TYR A 14 -9.64 10.44 -7.72
C TYR A 14 -10.06 9.32 -8.67
N PRO A 15 -9.64 9.34 -9.94
CA PRO A 15 -9.86 8.22 -10.84
C PRO A 15 -9.30 6.91 -10.27
N PRO A 16 -9.90 5.76 -10.58
CA PRO A 16 -9.36 4.47 -10.19
C PRO A 16 -7.92 4.31 -10.68
N PHE A 17 -7.04 3.85 -9.79
CA PHE A 17 -5.66 3.50 -10.12
C PHE A 17 -5.47 2.00 -9.89
N PRO A 18 -5.57 1.16 -10.95
CA PRO A 18 -5.43 -0.28 -10.81
C PRO A 18 -3.98 -0.61 -10.47
N VAL A 19 -3.79 -1.45 -9.44
CA VAL A 19 -2.47 -1.96 -9.05
C VAL A 19 -2.50 -3.48 -9.18
N THR A 20 -1.62 -4.01 -10.02
CA THR A 20 -1.41 -5.45 -10.11
C THR A 20 -0.70 -5.95 -8.86
N VAL A 21 -1.26 -6.96 -8.22
CA VAL A 21 -0.62 -7.59 -7.06
C VAL A 21 0.41 -8.60 -7.55
N GLU A 22 1.69 -8.28 -7.35
CA GLU A 22 2.81 -9.13 -7.72
C GLU A 22 3.29 -9.97 -6.53
N ARG A 23 3.79 -11.19 -6.80
CA ARG A 23 4.32 -12.09 -5.75
C ARG A 23 5.45 -11.44 -4.94
N GLY A 24 6.33 -10.67 -5.59
CA GLY A 24 7.42 -9.95 -4.91
C GLY A 24 6.90 -8.91 -3.92
N ARG A 25 5.84 -8.18 -4.27
CA ARG A 25 5.23 -7.14 -3.41
C ARG A 25 4.59 -7.74 -2.16
N ILE A 26 4.00 -8.94 -2.27
CA ILE A 26 3.46 -9.67 -1.11
C ILE A 26 4.61 -10.06 -0.15
N LYS A 27 5.72 -10.56 -0.68
CA LYS A 27 6.91 -10.92 0.12
C LYS A 27 7.50 -9.72 0.85
N ASP A 28 7.68 -8.61 0.15
CA ASP A 28 8.21 -7.38 0.73
C ASP A 28 7.31 -6.88 1.87
N PHE A 29 5.99 -6.94 1.66
CA PHE A 29 5.01 -6.50 2.65
C PHE A 29 5.00 -7.41 3.89
N ALA A 30 4.98 -8.73 3.72
CA ALA A 30 5.04 -9.69 4.82
C ALA A 30 6.31 -9.49 5.67
N ARG A 31 7.47 -9.33 5.03
CA ARG A 31 8.74 -9.04 5.71
C ARG A 31 8.71 -7.72 6.47
N ALA A 32 8.15 -6.66 5.88
CA ALA A 32 8.05 -5.35 6.53
C ALA A 32 7.18 -5.38 7.80
N LEU A 33 6.18 -6.26 7.84
CA LEU A 33 5.33 -6.48 9.02
C LEU A 33 5.92 -7.48 10.03
N GLY A 34 7.00 -8.17 9.67
CA GLY A 34 7.55 -9.28 10.47
C GLY A 34 6.71 -10.56 10.41
N ASP A 35 5.83 -10.70 9.42
CA ASP A 35 5.09 -11.94 9.17
C ASP A 35 5.99 -12.94 8.42
N LEU A 36 6.31 -14.04 9.10
CA LEU A 36 7.19 -15.08 8.59
C LEU A 36 6.42 -16.32 8.12
N ASN A 37 5.11 -16.22 7.87
CA ASN A 37 4.34 -17.33 7.35
C ASN A 37 4.94 -17.81 6.00
N PRO A 38 5.37 -19.08 5.90
CA PRO A 38 5.98 -19.66 4.70
C PRO A 38 5.18 -19.44 3.42
N PHE A 39 3.85 -19.41 3.54
CA PHE A 39 2.95 -19.19 2.40
C PHE A 39 3.27 -17.89 1.63
N TYR A 40 3.66 -16.83 2.34
CA TYR A 40 4.00 -15.56 1.73
C TYR A 40 5.47 -15.47 1.31
N ILE A 41 6.38 -16.09 2.05
CA ILE A 41 7.83 -15.89 1.92
C ILE A 41 8.55 -16.94 1.06
N ASP A 42 8.07 -18.19 1.04
CA ASP A 42 8.72 -19.27 0.30
C ASP A 42 8.45 -19.14 -1.21
N ASP A 43 9.39 -19.66 -2.01
CA ASP A 43 9.30 -19.75 -3.48
C ASP A 43 8.98 -21.16 -3.98
N ALA A 44 8.89 -22.13 -3.06
CA ALA A 44 8.67 -23.54 -3.35
C ALA A 44 7.29 -23.83 -3.97
#